data_AF-A0A425WKP8-F1
#
_entry.id   AF-A0A425WKP8-F1
#
_cell.length_a   1.000
_cell.length_b   1.000
_cell.length_c   1.000
_cell.angle_alpha   90.00
_cell.angle_beta   90.00
_cell.angle_gamma   90.00
#
_symmetry.space_group_name_H-M   'P 1'
#
loop_
_entity.id
_entity.type
_entity.pdbx_description
1 polymer ?
#
loop_
_entity_poly.entity_id
_entity_poly.type
_entity_poly.pdbx_seq_one_letter_code
_entity_poly.pdbx_strand_id
1 'polypeptide(L)'
;MEEICGRGFSKQAVLQACSELDEVLERFRNRPIEGAHPFVMVDATYLKARKGGRVRPKALLVDAGLTPTGGKEVLGVELADGET
;
A
#
# COMPACT_ATOMS: atom_id res chain seq x y z
N MET A 1 10.39 -11.46 16.52
CA MET A 1 10.17 -12.84 16.02
C MET A 1 10.78 -13.87 16.95
N GLU A 2 12.05 -13.74 17.33
CA GLU A 2 12.66 -14.68 18.29
C GLU A 2 12.02 -14.60 19.68
N GLU A 3 11.68 -13.39 20.14
CA GLU A 3 11.00 -13.17 21.42
C GLU A 3 9.52 -13.60 21.44
N ILE A 4 8.84 -13.56 20.28
CA ILE A 4 7.39 -13.86 20.18
C ILE A 4 7.14 -15.30 19.71
N CYS A 5 8.00 -15.82 18.84
CA CYS A 5 7.83 -17.12 18.16
C CYS A 5 8.95 -18.12 18.49
N GLY A 6 9.91 -17.77 19.36
CA GLY A 6 10.99 -18.66 19.80
C GLY A 6 12.03 -19.01 18.73
N ARG A 7 12.00 -18.36 17.55
CA ARG A 7 12.95 -18.62 16.45
C ARG A 7 13.28 -17.36 15.65
N GLY A 8 14.53 -17.25 15.23
CA GLY A 8 15.01 -16.23 14.31
C GLY A 8 14.60 -16.53 12.85
N PHE A 9 14.35 -15.48 12.08
CA PHE A 9 14.15 -15.56 10.64
C PHE A 9 15.16 -14.66 9.94
N SER A 10 15.74 -15.14 8.85
CA SER A 10 16.65 -14.32 8.05
C SER A 10 15.87 -13.20 7.33
N LYS A 11 16.55 -12.09 7.02
CA LYS A 11 15.96 -11.01 6.21
C LYS A 11 15.43 -11.53 4.87
N GLN A 12 16.14 -12.48 4.25
CA GLN A 12 15.76 -13.07 2.98
C GLN A 12 14.48 -13.91 3.09
N ALA A 13 14.32 -14.67 4.18
CA ALA A 13 13.09 -15.44 4.40
C ALA A 13 11.87 -14.54 4.56
N VAL A 14 12.00 -13.41 5.28
CA VAL A 14 10.90 -12.43 5.41
C VAL A 14 10.58 -11.77 4.07
N LEU A 15 11.60 -11.38 3.29
CA LEU A 15 11.41 -10.80 1.96
C LEU A 15 10.69 -11.78 1.00
N GLN A 16 11.06 -13.06 1.02
CA GLN A 16 10.40 -14.08 0.21
C GLN A 16 8.93 -14.25 0.61
N ALA A 17 8.63 -14.32 1.91
CA ALA A 17 7.24 -14.38 2.37
C ALA A 17 6.43 -13.13 1.94
N CYS A 18 7.04 -11.94 1.92
CA CYS A 18 6.37 -10.74 1.43
C CYS A 18 6.09 -10.79 -0.08
N SER A 19 6.97 -11.41 -0.88
CA SER A 19 6.75 -11.53 -2.34
C SER A 19 5.53 -12.37 -2.71
N GLU A 20 5.09 -13.27 -1.83
CA GLU A 20 3.86 -14.05 -2.02
C GLU A 20 2.60 -13.15 -2.03
N LEU A 21 2.69 -11.94 -1.50
CA LEU A 21 1.59 -10.96 -1.52
C LEU A 21 1.51 -10.17 -2.83
N ASP A 22 2.53 -10.23 -3.69
CA ASP A 22 2.60 -9.39 -4.90
C ASP A 22 1.38 -9.60 -5.80
N GLU A 23 0.99 -10.86 -6.05
CA GLU A 23 -0.22 -11.18 -6.83
C GLU A 23 -1.52 -10.68 -6.17
N VAL A 24 -1.60 -10.76 -4.84
CA VAL A 24 -2.76 -10.28 -4.09
C VAL A 24 -2.88 -8.77 -4.21
N LEU A 25 -1.75 -8.07 -4.11
CA LEU A 25 -1.66 -6.63 -4.24
C LEU A 25 -1.98 -6.18 -5.67
N GLU A 26 -1.49 -6.87 -6.69
CA GLU A 26 -1.83 -6.59 -8.08
C GLU A 26 -3.33 -6.77 -8.35
N ARG A 27 -3.94 -7.84 -7.85
CA ARG A 27 -5.40 -8.01 -7.93
C ARG A 27 -6.15 -6.90 -7.21
N PHE A 28 -5.72 -6.51 -6.01
CA PHE A 28 -6.33 -5.41 -5.27
C PHE A 28 -6.25 -4.09 -6.06
N ARG A 29 -5.08 -3.76 -6.63
CA ARG A 29 -4.84 -2.51 -7.37
C ARG A 29 -5.64 -2.41 -8.66
N ASN A 30 -5.85 -3.53 -9.36
CA ASN A 30 -6.54 -3.55 -10.65
C ASN A 30 -8.02 -3.95 -10.56
N ARG A 31 -8.55 -4.19 -9.35
CA ARG A 31 -9.96 -4.54 -9.19
C ARG A 31 -10.85 -3.37 -9.63
N PRO A 32 -12.02 -3.64 -10.24
CA PRO A 32 -13.00 -2.59 -10.46
C PRO A 32 -13.48 -2.05 -9.10
N ILE A 33 -13.70 -0.74 -9.02
CA ILE A 33 -14.39 -0.14 -7.89
C ILE A 33 -15.88 -0.36 -8.11
N GLU A 34 -16.52 -1.11 -7.22
CA GLU A 34 -17.93 -1.49 -7.33
C GLU A 34 -18.82 -0.67 -6.41
N GLY A 35 -20.03 -0.38 -6.87
CA GLY A 35 -21.01 0.39 -6.11
C GLY A 35 -20.75 1.90 -6.13
N ALA A 36 -21.54 2.64 -5.35
CA ALA A 36 -21.45 4.09 -5.27
C ALA A 36 -20.63 4.50 -4.05
N HIS A 37 -19.78 5.51 -4.19
CA HIS A 37 -19.06 6.14 -3.09
C HIS A 37 -19.38 7.63 -3.08
N PRO A 38 -20.44 8.08 -2.36
CA PRO A 38 -20.85 9.48 -2.36
C PRO A 38 -19.74 10.46 -1.95
N PHE A 39 -18.77 9.98 -1.18
CA PHE A 39 -17.60 10.74 -0.78
C PHE A 39 -16.33 9.92 -0.97
N VAL A 40 -15.28 10.59 -1.45
CA VAL A 40 -13.93 10.06 -1.55
C VAL A 40 -12.97 11.03 -0.88
N MET A 41 -12.10 10.51 -0.03
CA MET A 41 -11.00 11.25 0.61
C MET A 41 -9.70 10.80 -0.02
N VAL A 42 -8.86 11.75 -0.40
CA VAL A 42 -7.52 11.51 -0.96
C VAL A 42 -6.49 12.06 0.01
N ASP A 43 -5.52 11.23 0.39
CA ASP A 43 -4.38 11.64 1.21
C ASP A 43 -3.05 11.39 0.49
N ALA A 44 -2.06 12.21 0.80
CA ALA A 44 -0.70 12.06 0.30
C ALA A 44 0.31 12.10 1.45
N THR A 45 0.86 10.93 1.78
CA THR A 45 1.91 10.81 2.80
C THR A 45 3.28 10.69 2.15
N TYR A 46 4.20 11.60 2.47
CA TYR A 46 5.55 11.57 1.91
C TYR A 46 6.48 10.61 2.66
N LEU A 47 7.00 9.60 1.95
CA LEU A 47 7.95 8.61 2.45
C LEU A 47 9.33 8.81 1.82
N LYS A 48 10.41 8.51 2.54
CA LYS A 48 11.74 8.36 1.92
C LYS A 48 11.88 6.96 1.32
N ALA A 49 12.03 6.87 0.00
CA ALA A 49 12.24 5.61 -0.70
C ALA A 49 13.45 5.69 -1.65
N ARG A 50 14.06 4.55 -1.96
CA ARG A 50 15.21 4.47 -2.87
C ARG A 50 14.74 4.11 -4.29
N LYS A 51 15.05 4.96 -5.26
CA LYS A 51 14.84 4.71 -6.71
C LYS A 51 16.08 5.16 -7.47
N GLY A 52 16.59 4.34 -8.40
CA GLY A 52 17.81 4.65 -9.17
C GLY A 52 19.04 4.93 -8.30
N GLY A 53 19.21 4.20 -7.19
CA GLY A 53 20.36 4.33 -6.28
C GLY A 53 20.29 5.50 -5.30
N ARG A 54 19.35 6.44 -5.44
CA ARG A 54 19.20 7.62 -4.56
C ARG A 54 17.95 7.51 -3.69
N VAL A 55 18.05 7.96 -2.43
CA VAL A 55 16.90 8.08 -1.53
C VAL A 55 16.24 9.43 -1.78
N ARG A 56 14.95 9.42 -2.11
CA ARG A 56 14.15 10.60 -2.44
C ARG A 56 12.80 10.54 -1.74
N PRO A 57 12.17 11.68 -1.44
CA PRO A 57 10.77 11.70 -1.05
C PRO A 57 9.90 11.14 -2.19
N LYS A 58 8.91 10.34 -1.83
CA LYS A 58 7.88 9.76 -2.69
C LYS A 58 6.54 10.03 -2.05
N ALA A 59 5.53 10.38 -2.83
CA ALA A 59 4.18 10.52 -2.34
C ALA A 59 3.48 9.16 -2.36
N LEU A 60 3.04 8.68 -1.20
CA LEU A 60 2.09 7.59 -1.09
C LEU A 60 0.68 8.19 -1.12
N LEU A 61 0.00 7.99 -2.24
CA LEU A 61 -1.37 8.43 -2.48
C LEU A 61 -2.31 7.32 -2.00
N VAL A 62 -3.30 7.68 -1.19
CA VAL A 62 -4.32 6.76 -0.68
C VAL A 62 -5.70 7.36 -0.92
N ASP A 63 -6.53 6.62 -1.63
CA ASP A 63 -7.93 6.97 -1.89
C ASP A 63 -8.84 6.13 -0.99
N ALA A 64 -9.67 6.78 -0.18
CA ALA A 64 -10.63 6.12 0.69
C ALA A 64 -12.07 6.55 0.37
N GLY A 65 -12.94 5.60 0.07
CA GLY A 65 -14.35 5.82 -0.26
C GLY A 65 -15.27 5.56 0.93
N LEU A 66 -16.35 6.33 1.03
CA LEU A 66 -17.47 6.05 1.93
C LEU A 66 -18.63 5.48 1.10
N THR A 67 -19.13 4.31 1.46
CA THR A 67 -20.30 3.67 0.85
C THR A 67 -21.60 4.34 1.32
N PRO A 68 -22.76 4.13 0.65
CA PRO A 68 -24.02 4.74 1.05
C PRO A 68 -24.53 4.20 2.40
N THR A 69 -24.05 3.04 2.82
CA THR A 69 -24.33 2.45 4.14
C THR A 69 -23.38 2.96 5.24
N GLY A 70 -22.47 3.87 4.91
CA GLY A 70 -21.50 4.46 5.84
C GLY A 70 -20.23 3.63 6.05
N GLY A 71 -20.01 2.57 5.27
CA GLY A 71 -18.78 1.79 5.28
C GLY A 71 -17.62 2.58 4.67
N LYS A 72 -16.41 2.44 5.23
CA LYS A 72 -15.20 3.03 4.66
C LYS A 72 -14.32 1.94 4.07
N GLU A 73 -13.81 2.16 2.87
CA GLU A 73 -12.87 1.25 2.24
C GLU A 73 -11.76 1.99 1.48
N VAL A 74 -10.59 1.37 1.38
CA VAL A 74 -9.50 1.88 0.55
C VAL A 74 -9.77 1.50 -0.90
N LEU A 75 -9.95 2.48 -1.76
CA LEU A 75 -10.23 2.31 -3.18
C LEU A 75 -8.93 2.05 -3.95
N GLY A 76 -7.91 2.85 -3.68
CA GLY A 76 -6.65 2.84 -4.41
C GLY A 76 -5.47 3.23 -3.53
N VAL A 77 -4.30 2.72 -3.90
CA VAL A 77 -3.01 3.13 -3.32
C VAL A 77 -1.98 3.21 -4.44
N GLU A 78 -1.26 4.33 -4.51
CA GLU A 78 -0.23 4.54 -5.51
C GLU A 78 1.01 5.23 -4.92
N LEU A 79 2.18 4.87 -5.44
CA LEU A 79 3.42 5.59 -5.16
C LEU A 79 3.79 6.47 -6.36
N ALA A 80 3.67 7.78 -6.18
CA ALA A 80 4.07 8.75 -7.17
C ALA A 80 5.48 9.29 -6.88
N ASP A 81 6.22 9.64 -7.95
CA ASP A 81 7.33 10.58 -7.81
C ASP A 81 6.73 11.90 -7.29
N GLY A 82 7.31 12.47 -6.22
CA GLY A 82 6.88 13.79 -5.77
C GLY A 82 7.05 14.79 -6.92
N GLU A 83 6.10 15.71 -7.08
CA GLU A 83 6.17 16.76 -8.09
C GLU A 83 7.58 17.38 -8.06
N THR A 84 8.28 17.32 -9.20
CA THR A 84 9.65 17.81 -9.34
C THR A 84 9.63 19.27 -9.73
#